data_AF-A0A6G1YX06-F1
#
_entry.id   AF-A0A6G1YX06-F1
#
_cell.length_a   1.000
_cell.length_b   1.000
_cell.length_c   1.000
_cell.angle_alpha   90.00
_cell.angle_beta   90.00
_cell.angle_gamma   90.00
#
_symmetry.space_group_name_H-M   'P 1'
#
loop_
_entity.id
_entity.type
_entity.pdbx_description
1 polymer ?
#
loop_
_entity_poly.entity_id
_entity_poly.type
_entity_poly.pdbx_seq_one_letter_code
_entity_poly.pdbx_strand_id
1 'polypeptide(L)'
;MNASKIETRIVHDFLDHCWNEALLKGKWVHMDSTLEYPISLDHPHYYEQNWGKKYEYVLAFSNDRVEDVTQTYTQNWDAVIKRREEKRPSFFRGLFQI
;
A
#
# COMPACT_ATOMS: atom_id res chain seq x y z
N MET A 1 -15.37 0.52 7.24
CA MET A 1 -16.45 -0.40 6.81
C MET A 1 -16.23 -1.72 7.52
N ASN A 2 -17.26 -2.30 8.15
CA ASN A 2 -17.33 -3.73 8.51
C ASN A 2 -18.82 -4.08 8.65
N ALA A 3 -19.54 -3.88 7.55
CA ALA A 3 -20.98 -4.16 7.43
C ALA A 3 -21.26 -5.37 6.53
N SER A 4 -20.24 -5.87 5.81
CA SER A 4 -20.29 -7.08 4.99
C SER A 4 -19.57 -8.23 5.70
N LYS A 5 -19.91 -9.49 5.37
CA LYS A 5 -19.18 -10.69 5.83
C LYS A 5 -17.78 -10.82 5.19
N ILE A 6 -17.29 -9.77 4.56
CA ILE A 6 -16.04 -9.77 3.81
C ILE A 6 -15.01 -9.08 4.70
N GLU A 7 -13.86 -9.71 4.87
CA GLU A 7 -12.77 -9.09 5.61
C GLU A 7 -12.27 -7.88 4.83
N THR A 8 -12.17 -6.74 5.50
CA THR A 8 -11.72 -5.48 4.88
C THR A 8 -10.65 -4.82 5.72
N ARG A 9 -9.78 -4.06 5.05
CA ARG A 9 -8.77 -3.22 5.70
C ARG A 9 -8.75 -1.82 5.09
N ILE A 10 -8.37 -0.85 5.91
CA ILE A 10 -8.12 0.52 5.46
C ILE A 10 -6.67 0.58 5.01
N VAL A 11 -6.41 1.14 3.84
CA VAL A 11 -5.05 1.31 3.33
C VAL A 11 -4.76 2.81 3.26
N HIS A 12 -3.60 3.20 3.76
CA HIS A 12 -3.15 4.58 3.80
C HIS A 12 -1.76 4.67 3.19
N ASP A 13 -1.60 5.56 2.22
CA ASP A 13 -0.29 6.03 1.82
C ASP A 13 0.08 7.31 2.54
N PHE A 14 1.37 7.52 2.77
CA PHE A 14 1.87 8.77 3.36
C PHE A 14 2.01 9.89 2.31
N LEU A 15 1.28 9.79 1.20
CA LEU A 15 1.24 10.73 0.08
C LEU A 15 -0.19 11.23 -0.14
N ASP A 16 -0.91 11.45 0.96
CA ASP A 16 -2.24 12.06 1.01
C ASP A 16 -3.34 11.28 0.29
N HIS A 17 -3.33 9.94 0.36
CA HIS A 17 -4.46 9.13 -0.13
C HIS A 17 -4.74 7.91 0.75
N CYS A 18 -6.01 7.54 0.80
CA CYS A 18 -6.48 6.36 1.50
C CYS A 18 -7.58 5.66 0.72
N TRP A 19 -7.64 4.35 0.87
CA TRP A 19 -8.61 3.49 0.18
C TRP A 19 -8.84 2.22 0.99
N ASN A 20 -9.50 1.22 0.41
CA ASN A 20 -9.77 -0.05 1.07
C ASN A 20 -9.19 -1.23 0.31
N GLU A 21 -8.99 -2.31 1.03
CA GLU A 21 -8.86 -3.63 0.42
C GLU A 21 -9.89 -4.58 1.01
N ALA A 22 -10.34 -5.52 0.20
CA ALA A 22 -11.24 -6.59 0.60
C ALA A 22 -10.63 -7.95 0.29
N LEU A 23 -10.74 -8.89 1.23
CA LEU A 23 -10.28 -10.26 1.03
C LEU A 23 -11.32 -11.04 0.20
N LEU A 24 -11.05 -11.21 -1.09
CA LEU A 24 -11.90 -11.94 -2.01
C LEU A 24 -11.19 -13.19 -2.49
N LYS A 25 -11.81 -14.36 -2.28
CA LYS A 25 -11.27 -15.68 -2.70
C LYS A 25 -9.82 -15.90 -2.23
N GLY A 26 -9.48 -15.42 -1.03
CA GLY A 26 -8.14 -15.57 -0.44
C GLY A 26 -7.08 -14.56 -0.94
N LYS A 27 -7.45 -13.58 -1.77
CA LYS A 27 -6.56 -12.50 -2.21
C LYS A 27 -7.09 -11.15 -1.72
N TRP A 28 -6.20 -10.29 -1.23
CA TRP A 28 -6.51 -8.89 -0.99
C TRP A 28 -6.69 -8.16 -2.33
N VAL A 29 -7.87 -7.56 -2.51
CA VAL A 29 -8.24 -6.83 -3.72
C VAL A 29 -8.35 -5.36 -3.38
N HIS A 30 -7.60 -4.54 -4.12
CA HIS A 30 -7.67 -3.07 -4.07
C HIS A 30 -9.08 -2.58 -4.41
N MET A 31 -9.60 -1.66 -3.60
CA MET A 31 -10.89 -0.99 -3.78
C MET A 31 -10.80 0.48 -3.40
N ASP A 32 -11.05 1.36 -4.36
CA ASP A 32 -11.02 2.81 -4.14
C ASP A 32 -12.31 3.46 -4.64
N SER A 33 -13.17 3.85 -3.69
CA SER A 33 -14.45 4.48 -3.98
C SER A 33 -14.34 5.89 -4.58
N THR A 34 -13.15 6.49 -4.58
CA THR A 34 -12.91 7.82 -5.16
C THR A 34 -12.59 7.75 -6.66
N LEU A 35 -12.33 6.56 -7.19
CA LEU A 35 -12.03 6.32 -8.60
C LEU A 35 -13.26 5.77 -9.34
N GLU A 36 -13.27 5.94 -10.66
CA GLU A 36 -14.29 5.36 -11.53
C GLU A 36 -14.00 3.88 -11.82
N TYR A 37 -15.05 3.09 -12.09
CA TYR A 37 -14.89 1.72 -12.58
C TYR A 37 -14.40 1.73 -14.04
N PRO A 38 -13.43 0.87 -14.44
CA PRO A 38 -12.90 -0.28 -13.71
C PRO A 38 -11.70 0.02 -12.79
N ILE A 39 -11.16 1.24 -12.83
CA ILE A 39 -9.93 1.63 -12.12
C ILE A 39 -10.09 1.49 -10.59
N SER A 40 -11.30 1.69 -10.07
CA SER A 40 -11.60 1.54 -8.64
C SER A 40 -11.46 0.13 -8.07
N LEU A 41 -11.23 -0.91 -8.89
CA LEU A 41 -11.21 -2.30 -8.44
C LEU A 41 -10.03 -3.08 -9.03
N ASP A 42 -9.15 -3.63 -8.18
CA ASP A 42 -7.98 -4.45 -8.55
C ASP A 42 -6.97 -3.73 -9.49
N HIS A 43 -6.81 -2.41 -9.36
CA HIS A 43 -5.80 -1.63 -10.11
C HIS A 43 -4.83 -0.90 -9.15
N PRO A 44 -4.08 -1.63 -8.30
CA PRO A 44 -3.26 -1.02 -7.24
C PRO A 44 -2.12 -0.14 -7.78
N HIS A 45 -1.64 -0.37 -9.01
CA HIS A 45 -0.55 0.43 -9.60
C HIS A 45 -1.00 1.77 -10.19
N TYR A 46 -2.32 2.05 -10.20
CA TYR A 46 -2.87 3.24 -10.85
C TYR A 46 -2.23 4.53 -10.33
N TYR A 47 -2.04 4.63 -9.02
CA TYR A 47 -1.48 5.83 -8.37
C TYR A 47 -0.02 6.07 -8.74
N GLU A 48 0.81 5.02 -8.74
CA GLU A 48 2.23 5.14 -9.10
C GLU A 48 2.37 5.58 -10.56
N GLN A 49 1.59 4.96 -11.46
CA GLN A 49 1.69 5.18 -12.89
C GLN A 49 1.06 6.50 -13.36
N ASN A 50 -0.12 6.85 -12.84
CA ASN A 50 -0.93 7.95 -13.37
C ASN A 50 -0.83 9.21 -12.52
N TRP A 51 -0.58 9.09 -11.22
CA TRP A 51 -0.40 10.24 -10.32
C TRP A 51 1.07 10.49 -9.97
N GLY A 52 1.99 9.65 -10.48
CA GLY A 52 3.42 9.80 -10.25
C GLY A 52 3.83 9.60 -8.79
N LYS A 53 3.03 8.85 -8.00
CA LYS A 53 3.33 8.61 -6.59
C LYS A 53 4.66 7.86 -6.44
N LYS A 54 5.49 8.31 -5.51
CA LYS A 54 6.80 7.71 -5.18
C LYS A 54 6.76 7.13 -3.78
N TYR A 55 6.24 5.91 -3.66
CA TYR A 55 5.97 5.31 -2.36
C TYR A 55 7.22 5.07 -1.53
N GLU A 56 7.08 5.28 -0.23
CA GLU A 56 7.99 4.76 0.79
C GLU A 56 7.28 3.68 1.59
N TYR A 57 6.13 4.01 2.15
CA TYR A 57 5.27 3.06 2.84
C TYR A 57 3.82 3.24 2.38
N VAL A 58 3.14 2.12 2.22
CA VAL A 58 1.70 1.99 2.12
C VAL A 58 1.31 0.96 3.17
N LEU A 59 0.54 1.39 4.15
CA LEU A 59 0.20 0.56 5.31
C LEU A 59 -1.28 0.20 5.29
N ALA A 60 -1.58 -1.06 5.56
CA ALA A 60 -2.93 -1.55 5.72
C ALA A 60 -3.25 -1.84 7.18
N PHE A 61 -4.44 -1.42 7.59
CA PHE A 61 -4.95 -1.50 8.96
C PHE A 61 -6.20 -2.38 8.97
N SER A 62 -6.08 -3.54 9.58
CA SER A 62 -7.20 -4.43 9.91
C SER A 62 -7.58 -4.25 11.38
N ASN A 63 -8.55 -5.01 11.87
CA ASN A 63 -9.00 -4.91 13.27
C ASN A 63 -7.90 -5.24 14.30
N ASP A 64 -6.95 -6.11 13.94
CA ASP A 64 -5.98 -6.71 14.86
C ASP A 64 -4.52 -6.58 14.43
N ARG A 65 -4.25 -6.00 13.26
CA ARG A 65 -2.91 -5.95 12.67
C ARG A 65 -2.70 -4.73 11.79
N VAL A 66 -1.43 -4.38 11.65
CA VAL A 66 -0.91 -3.41 10.70
C VAL A 66 0.09 -4.13 9.79
N GLU A 67 -0.08 -4.00 8.49
CA GLU A 67 0.74 -4.67 7.48
C GLU A 67 1.37 -3.66 6.52
N ASP A 68 2.65 -3.84 6.20
CA ASP A 68 3.28 -3.12 5.09
C ASP A 68 2.87 -3.78 3.77
N VAL A 69 2.02 -3.09 3.01
CA VAL A 69 1.48 -3.58 1.73
C VAL A 69 2.12 -2.88 0.53
N THR A 70 3.24 -2.18 0.74
CA THR A 70 3.86 -1.32 -0.30
C THR A 70 4.16 -2.08 -1.60
N GLN A 71 4.57 -3.34 -1.52
CA GLN A 71 4.85 -4.16 -2.71
C GLN A 71 3.63 -4.38 -3.62
N THR A 72 2.41 -4.29 -3.08
CA THR A 72 1.18 -4.37 -3.88
C THR A 72 0.99 -3.14 -4.77
N TYR A 73 1.49 -1.97 -4.34
CA TYR A 73 1.21 -0.67 -4.96
C TYR A 73 2.35 -0.14 -5.84
N THR A 74 3.46 -0.87 -5.93
CA THR A 74 4.64 -0.46 -6.71
C THR A 74 5.07 -1.55 -7.68
N GLN A 75 5.50 -1.15 -8.87
CA GLN A 75 6.22 -2.01 -9.81
C GLN A 75 7.75 -1.80 -9.72
N ASN A 76 8.21 -0.87 -8.90
CA ASN A 76 9.63 -0.52 -8.75
C ASN A 76 10.07 -0.59 -7.28
N TRP A 77 10.14 -1.83 -6.77
CA TRP A 77 10.50 -2.11 -5.39
C TRP A 77 11.91 -1.58 -5.02
N ASP A 78 12.87 -1.69 -5.92
CA ASP A 78 14.24 -1.21 -5.68
C ASP A 78 14.27 0.30 -5.41
N ALA A 79 13.46 1.07 -6.14
CA ALA A 79 13.35 2.51 -5.91
C ALA A 79 12.69 2.83 -4.56
N VAL A 80 11.73 2.01 -4.10
CA VAL A 80 11.14 2.13 -2.76
C VAL A 80 12.19 1.89 -1.68
N ILE A 81 12.92 0.78 -1.77
CA ILE A 81 13.99 0.43 -0.81
C ILE A 81 15.05 1.53 -0.74
N LYS A 82 15.46 2.06 -1.90
CA LYS A 82 16.42 3.17 -1.95
C LYS A 82 15.92 4.39 -1.19
N ARG A 83 14.67 4.81 -1.40
CA ARG A 83 14.06 5.94 -0.66
C ARG A 83 14.00 5.68 0.85
N ARG A 84 13.67 4.45 1.26
CA ARG A 84 13.66 4.06 2.69
C ARG A 84 15.05 4.15 3.32
N GLU A 85 16.09 3.65 2.65
CA GLU A 85 17.47 3.71 3.14
C GLU A 85 18.03 5.14 3.18
N GLU A 86 17.68 5.98 2.20
CA GLU A 86 18.07 7.40 2.18
C GLU A 86 17.57 8.16 3.41
N LYS A 87 16.35 7.85 3.88
CA LYS A 87 15.77 8.46 5.09
C LYS A 87 16.18 7.78 6.39
N ARG A 88 16.79 6.59 6.32
CA ARG A 88 17.24 5.87 7.50
C ARG A 88 18.37 6.64 8.19
N PRO A 89 18.26 6.95 9.50
CA PRO A 89 19.32 7.66 10.21
C PRO A 89 20.65 6.93 10.06
N SER A 90 21.74 7.68 9.88
CA SER A 90 23.08 7.14 9.61
C SER A 90 23.52 6.11 10.65
N PHE A 91 23.11 6.28 11.91
CA PHE A 91 23.40 5.33 12.99
C PHE A 91 22.79 3.94 12.77
N PHE A 92 21.65 3.84 12.07
CA PHE A 92 21.02 2.55 11.76
C PHE A 92 21.52 1.94 10.45
N ARG A 93 22.18 2.72 9.58
CA ARG A 93 22.69 2.21 8.28
C ARG A 93 23.72 1.11 8.52
N GLY A 94 23.43 -0.11 8.04
CA GLY A 94 24.28 -1.30 8.18
C GLY A 94 23.86 -2.33 9.24
N LEU A 95 22.86 -2.04 10.09
CA LEU A 95 22.44 -2.95 11.17
C LEU A 95 21.61 -4.17 10.74
N PHE A 96 21.22 -4.27 9.47
CA PHE A 96 20.42 -5.40 8.94
C PHE A 96 20.94 -5.84 7.56
N GLN A 97 22.25 -6.05 7.43
CA GLN A 97 22.79 -6.96 6.43
C GLN A 97 22.79 -8.36 7.04
N ILE A 98 21.64 -9.04 6.99
CA ILE A 98 21.53 -10.49 7.19
C ILE A 98 20.65 -11.02 6.07
#